data_AF-A0AA38YNR7-F1
#
_entry.id   AF-A0AA38YNR7-F1
#
_cell.length_a   1.000
_cell.length_b   1.000
_cell.length_c   1.000
_cell.angle_alpha   90.00
_cell.angle_beta   90.00
_cell.angle_gamma   90.00
#
_symmetry.space_group_name_H-M   'P 1'
#
loop_
_entity.id
_entity.type
_entity.pdbx_description
1 polymer ?
#
loop_
_entity_poly.entity_id
_entity_poly.type
_entity_poly.pdbx_seq_one_letter_code
_entity_poly.pdbx_strand_id
1 'polypeptide(L)'
;MAEFQNPDLEYAVDDYYDMSDFEDDSFSETDPQRNPVDAFDSDVEDNFEMNKPKTDTSALEARNGKDIQGIPWERLNFTRDKYRETRLKQYKNYENLSRPREELEKECKKIEKGSTFYDFQFNTRLVKSTIVHFQLRNLLWATSKHDVYLMQNYSVMHWSSLLRRGKEVLNVAKPLVPTLKCTGSLGQSLSRVQISTMTVKENLMVAGGFQGELICKNLSQPGVAFCAKLTTDDNAITNAVDVYHNPNGSLRVMAANNDAEVRIFDAENFACLNRFTYPWSVNNTSVSPDGKLLAVLGDSAECLLADAQTGKVVATLKGHLDYSFASAWHPDGRTLATGNQDTTCRLWDIRNLSESQVVLKGRMGAIRAVRFSSDGRFMAMAEPADFVHVFDTESGYVKGQEIDLFGEIAGISFSPDTEALFVGIADRTYGSLLEFNRRRCNQYLDSII
;
A
#
# COMPACT_ATOMS: atom_id res chain seq x y z
N MET A 1 -23.58 7.75 23.01
CA MET A 1 -23.16 6.93 24.16
C MET A 1 -23.66 5.51 23.96
N ALA A 2 -22.80 4.69 23.37
CA ALA A 2 -22.74 3.25 23.49
C ALA A 2 -21.25 2.95 23.24
N GLU A 3 -20.49 2.84 24.33
CA GLU A 3 -19.09 2.41 24.29
C GLU A 3 -19.07 0.95 23.85
N PHE A 4 -18.67 0.70 22.61
CA PHE A 4 -18.15 -0.62 22.24
C PHE A 4 -16.63 -0.54 22.34
N GLN A 5 -16.13 -0.71 23.57
CA GLN A 5 -14.77 -1.20 23.78
C GLN A 5 -14.75 -2.63 23.24
N ASN A 6 -14.11 -2.83 22.09
CA ASN A 6 -13.76 -4.16 21.63
C ASN A 6 -12.30 -4.41 22.04
N PRO A 7 -12.03 -5.15 23.14
CA PRO A 7 -10.69 -5.33 23.68
C PRO A 7 -9.81 -6.25 22.81
N ASP A 8 -10.38 -6.90 21.80
CA ASP A 8 -9.70 -7.91 20.97
C ASP A 8 -8.88 -7.32 19.79
N LEU A 9 -8.63 -6.01 19.79
CA LEU A 9 -7.77 -5.31 18.81
C LEU A 9 -6.29 -5.23 19.25
N GLU A 10 -5.92 -5.88 20.36
CA GLU A 10 -4.53 -6.00 20.79
C GLU A 10 -3.75 -7.02 19.92
N TYR A 11 -2.81 -6.49 19.14
CA TYR A 11 -1.60 -7.17 18.63
C TYR A 11 -1.76 -8.58 18.03
N ALA A 12 -2.63 -8.76 17.04
CA ALA A 12 -2.61 -9.94 16.18
C ALA A 12 -1.58 -9.82 15.04
N VAL A 13 -0.27 -9.80 15.38
CA VAL A 13 0.80 -10.05 14.39
C VAL A 13 1.49 -11.39 14.66
N ASP A 14 1.41 -11.92 15.88
CA ASP A 14 2.08 -13.17 16.25
C ASP A 14 1.20 -14.43 16.03
N ASP A 15 -0.12 -14.33 15.96
CA ASP A 15 -1.02 -15.50 15.83
C ASP A 15 -1.32 -15.95 14.39
N TYR A 16 -0.74 -15.30 13.37
CA TYR A 16 -0.92 -15.68 11.96
C TYR A 16 0.18 -16.60 11.42
N TYR A 17 1.08 -17.06 12.29
CA TYR A 17 2.23 -17.91 11.93
C TYR A 17 2.28 -19.18 12.76
N ASP A 18 1.35 -20.11 12.53
CA ASP A 18 1.62 -21.51 12.81
C ASP A 18 2.03 -22.24 11.52
N MET A 19 3.31 -22.12 11.19
CA MET A 19 4.00 -23.04 10.30
C MET A 19 4.72 -24.12 11.12
N SER A 20 4.25 -24.41 12.34
CA SER A 20 4.85 -25.37 13.28
C SER A 20 4.03 -26.64 13.50
N ASP A 21 2.79 -26.75 13.02
CA ASP A 21 2.00 -28.00 13.14
C ASP A 21 2.39 -29.13 12.16
N PHE A 22 3.65 -29.17 11.70
CA PHE A 22 4.17 -30.25 10.85
C PHE A 22 5.52 -30.81 11.32
N GLU A 23 5.72 -30.99 12.63
CA GLU A 23 6.76 -31.90 13.13
C GLU A 23 6.19 -32.87 14.17
N ASP A 24 6.11 -34.15 13.75
CA ASP A 24 5.86 -35.29 14.62
C ASP A 24 7.22 -35.96 14.93
N ASP A 25 7.38 -36.30 16.21
CA ASP A 25 8.30 -37.27 16.81
C ASP A 25 9.83 -37.24 16.54
N SER A 26 10.54 -36.88 17.61
CA SER A 26 11.78 -37.51 18.12
C SER A 26 13.04 -37.52 17.25
N PHE A 27 14.11 -36.82 17.70
CA PHE A 27 15.30 -37.46 18.26
C PHE A 27 16.31 -36.43 18.78
N SER A 28 17.06 -36.88 19.80
CA SER A 28 17.90 -36.16 20.77
C SER A 28 19.28 -35.69 20.29
N GLU A 29 19.73 -34.59 20.92
CA GLU A 29 21.08 -34.20 21.37
C GLU A 29 22.35 -34.81 20.73
N THR A 30 23.29 -33.96 20.26
CA THR A 30 24.54 -33.58 20.96
C THR A 30 25.56 -32.89 20.01
N ASP A 31 26.09 -31.75 20.47
CA ASP A 31 27.35 -31.09 20.03
C ASP A 31 28.49 -31.58 21.00
N PRO A 32 29.82 -31.27 20.92
CA PRO A 32 30.52 -30.32 20.04
C PRO A 32 32.02 -30.60 19.66
N GLN A 33 32.63 -29.64 18.94
CA GLN A 33 34.05 -29.18 18.93
C GLN A 33 35.19 -29.99 18.23
N ARG A 34 35.87 -29.34 17.25
CA ARG A 34 37.29 -28.87 17.32
C ARG A 34 37.84 -28.34 15.97
N ASN A 35 38.52 -27.20 16.01
CA ASN A 35 39.49 -26.63 15.04
C ASN A 35 40.92 -26.77 15.64
N PRO A 36 42.04 -26.34 15.00
CA PRO A 36 42.41 -26.09 13.58
C PRO A 36 43.77 -26.78 13.20
N VAL A 37 44.34 -26.64 11.99
CA VAL A 37 45.64 -25.97 11.60
C VAL A 37 46.06 -26.25 10.12
N ASP A 38 46.40 -25.18 9.38
CA ASP A 38 47.51 -24.94 8.42
C ASP A 38 47.88 -25.84 7.20
N ALA A 39 47.67 -25.27 6.00
CA ALA A 39 48.68 -24.70 5.07
C ALA A 39 49.02 -25.33 3.69
N PHE A 40 49.18 -24.40 2.73
CA PHE A 40 49.92 -24.39 1.44
C PHE A 40 49.32 -24.94 0.12
N ASP A 41 48.93 -23.97 -0.73
CA ASP A 41 49.43 -23.67 -2.10
C ASP A 41 48.76 -24.21 -3.39
N SER A 42 48.81 -23.33 -4.40
CA SER A 42 48.63 -23.48 -5.86
C SER A 42 47.24 -23.35 -6.53
N ASP A 43 47.09 -22.21 -7.22
CA ASP A 43 46.56 -21.98 -8.57
C ASP A 43 45.40 -22.84 -9.11
N VAL A 44 44.18 -22.31 -9.04
CA VAL A 44 43.13 -22.51 -10.06
C VAL A 44 42.35 -21.21 -10.23
N GLU A 45 42.42 -20.64 -11.43
CA GLU A 45 41.45 -19.66 -11.92
C GLU A 45 40.06 -20.32 -11.91
N ASP A 46 39.22 -19.98 -10.93
CA ASP A 46 37.84 -20.43 -10.96
C ASP A 46 36.89 -19.41 -10.30
N ASN A 47 36.06 -18.80 -11.15
CA ASN A 47 34.69 -18.37 -10.87
C ASN A 47 34.43 -17.57 -9.58
N PHE A 48 34.68 -16.26 -9.63
CA PHE A 48 34.17 -15.27 -8.67
C PHE A 48 32.64 -15.01 -8.81
N GLU A 49 31.84 -16.07 -8.96
CA GLU A 49 30.37 -16.04 -8.87
C GLU A 49 29.84 -17.00 -7.78
N MET A 50 30.53 -17.10 -6.65
CA MET A 50 30.02 -17.85 -5.49
C MET A 50 29.92 -16.95 -4.24
N ASN A 51 28.67 -16.71 -3.82
CA ASN A 51 28.17 -16.17 -2.55
C ASN A 51 27.36 -14.87 -2.60
N LYS A 52 26.30 -14.85 -3.41
CA LYS A 52 25.07 -14.17 -3.02
C LYS A 52 23.93 -15.18 -3.04
N PRO A 53 23.13 -15.34 -1.96
CA PRO A 53 21.90 -16.10 -2.07
C PRO A 53 21.06 -15.42 -3.16
N LYS A 54 20.83 -16.10 -4.29
CA LYS A 54 20.04 -15.59 -5.42
C LYS A 54 18.56 -15.53 -4.99
N THR A 55 18.20 -14.46 -4.28
CA THR A 55 16.84 -14.21 -3.77
C THR A 55 15.94 -13.50 -4.77
N ASP A 56 16.55 -12.80 -5.71
CA ASP A 56 15.86 -11.96 -6.68
C ASP A 56 15.44 -12.79 -7.90
N THR A 57 14.38 -12.36 -8.58
CA THR A 57 13.88 -13.00 -9.80
C THR A 57 13.81 -11.98 -10.93
N SER A 58 14.45 -12.29 -12.05
CA SER A 58 14.35 -11.49 -13.27
C SER A 58 13.18 -11.93 -14.16
N ALA A 59 12.70 -11.04 -15.04
CA ALA A 59 11.71 -11.40 -16.05
C ALA A 59 12.12 -12.57 -16.97
N LEU A 60 13.43 -12.75 -17.22
CA LEU A 60 13.91 -13.89 -18.02
C LEU A 60 13.75 -15.21 -17.25
N GLU A 61 14.19 -15.25 -15.99
CA GLU A 61 14.02 -16.44 -15.16
C GLU A 61 12.54 -16.77 -14.94
N ALA A 62 11.71 -15.76 -14.73
CA ALA A 62 10.27 -15.96 -14.57
C ALA A 62 9.61 -16.56 -15.82
N ARG A 63 9.98 -16.06 -17.01
CA ARG A 63 9.54 -16.64 -18.29
C ARG A 63 10.04 -18.07 -18.50
N ASN A 64 11.16 -18.43 -17.88
CA ASN A 64 11.70 -19.79 -17.87
C ASN A 64 11.10 -20.69 -16.76
N GLY A 65 10.06 -20.23 -16.06
CA GLY A 65 9.30 -21.02 -15.09
C GLY A 65 9.70 -20.81 -13.62
N LYS A 66 10.65 -19.92 -13.31
CA LYS A 66 10.93 -19.54 -11.91
C LYS A 66 9.76 -18.72 -11.37
N ASP A 67 9.37 -18.95 -10.14
CA ASP A 67 8.34 -18.14 -9.48
C ASP A 67 8.77 -16.66 -9.39
N ILE A 68 7.84 -15.73 -9.64
CA ILE A 68 8.13 -14.29 -9.67
C ILE A 68 8.66 -13.74 -8.33
N GLN A 69 8.27 -14.35 -7.21
CA GLN A 69 8.79 -14.02 -5.88
C GLN A 69 10.02 -14.85 -5.51
N GLY A 70 10.39 -15.82 -6.35
CA GLY A 70 11.49 -16.74 -6.12
C GLY A 70 11.15 -17.80 -5.07
N ILE A 71 9.87 -18.16 -4.93
CA ILE A 71 9.44 -19.26 -4.05
C ILE A 71 9.83 -20.58 -4.72
N PRO A 72 10.66 -21.43 -4.08
CA PRO A 72 11.12 -22.68 -4.67
C PRO A 72 10.08 -23.79 -4.45
N TRP A 73 8.95 -23.70 -5.15
CA TRP A 73 7.83 -24.66 -5.03
C TRP A 73 8.26 -26.12 -5.20
N GLU A 74 9.28 -26.37 -6.03
CA GLU A 74 9.87 -27.69 -6.25
C GLU A 74 10.58 -28.29 -5.03
N ARG A 75 10.91 -27.46 -4.03
CA ARG A 75 11.52 -27.89 -2.76
C ARG A 75 10.52 -27.99 -1.61
N LEU A 76 9.26 -27.65 -1.85
CA LEU A 76 8.21 -27.67 -0.83
C LEU A 76 7.36 -28.94 -0.97
N ASN A 77 6.74 -29.37 0.14
CA ASN A 77 5.88 -30.56 0.18
C ASN A 77 4.51 -30.35 -0.49
N PHE A 78 4.28 -29.21 -1.13
CA PHE A 78 3.03 -28.84 -1.78
C PHE A 78 3.30 -27.99 -3.02
N THR A 79 2.42 -28.11 -4.01
CA THR A 79 2.45 -27.27 -5.21
C THR A 79 1.92 -25.87 -4.92
N ARG A 80 2.26 -24.91 -5.78
CA ARG A 80 1.72 -23.55 -5.76
C ARG A 80 0.18 -23.54 -5.71
N ASP A 81 -0.46 -24.36 -6.54
CA ASP A 81 -1.92 -24.41 -6.64
C ASP A 81 -2.56 -24.98 -5.37
N LYS A 82 -2.00 -26.06 -4.81
CA LYS A 82 -2.48 -26.64 -3.55
C LYS A 82 -2.33 -25.65 -2.38
N TYR A 83 -1.24 -24.89 -2.36
CA TYR A 83 -1.04 -23.84 -1.37
C TYR A 83 -2.07 -22.71 -1.55
N ARG A 84 -2.29 -22.23 -2.78
CA ARG A 84 -3.31 -21.22 -3.12
C ARG A 84 -4.72 -21.64 -2.70
N GLU A 85 -5.12 -22.89 -2.96
CA GLU A 85 -6.42 -23.40 -2.53
C GLU A 85 -6.58 -23.42 -1.01
N THR A 86 -5.55 -23.89 -0.31
CA THR A 86 -5.51 -23.89 1.16
C THR A 86 -5.60 -22.47 1.70
N ARG A 87 -4.83 -21.54 1.12
CA ARG A 87 -4.80 -20.13 1.49
C ARG A 87 -6.17 -19.47 1.37
N LEU A 88 -6.90 -19.70 0.28
CA LEU A 88 -8.27 -19.18 0.10
C LEU A 88 -9.29 -19.78 1.08
N LYS A 89 -9.12 -21.04 1.48
CA LYS A 89 -10.01 -21.71 2.45
C LYS A 89 -9.77 -21.24 3.89
N GLN A 90 -8.53 -20.94 4.23
CA GLN A 90 -8.12 -20.58 5.59
C GLN A 90 -8.20 -19.08 5.87
N TYR A 91 -8.18 -18.23 4.83
CA TYR A 91 -8.24 -16.79 5.01
C TYR A 91 -9.55 -16.36 5.66
N LYS A 92 -9.46 -15.67 6.81
CA LYS A 92 -10.61 -15.17 7.55
C LYS A 92 -10.86 -13.71 7.21
N ASN A 93 -12.06 -13.42 6.73
CA ASN A 93 -12.55 -12.05 6.58
C ASN A 93 -13.25 -11.58 7.85
N TYR A 94 -13.10 -10.30 8.16
CA TYR A 94 -13.72 -9.64 9.31
C TYR A 94 -14.83 -8.69 8.86
N GLU A 95 -15.61 -9.08 7.84
CA GLU A 95 -16.68 -8.26 7.30
C GLU A 95 -17.94 -8.33 8.17
N ASN A 96 -18.66 -7.23 8.23
CA ASN A 96 -19.93 -7.10 8.93
C ASN A 96 -21.00 -6.65 7.94
N LEU A 97 -21.49 -7.59 7.13
CA LEU A 97 -22.46 -7.30 6.08
C LEU A 97 -23.88 -7.23 6.64
N SER A 98 -24.62 -6.17 6.29
CA SER A 98 -26.04 -6.02 6.62
C SER A 98 -26.97 -6.94 5.81
N ARG A 99 -26.46 -7.56 4.74
CA ARG A 99 -27.19 -8.48 3.85
C ARG A 99 -26.28 -9.60 3.32
N PRO A 100 -26.84 -10.71 2.81
CA PRO A 100 -26.05 -11.85 2.37
C PRO A 100 -25.07 -11.53 1.23
N ARG A 101 -23.93 -12.23 1.22
CA ARG A 101 -22.86 -12.04 0.23
C ARG A 101 -23.34 -12.32 -1.20
N GLU A 102 -24.25 -13.26 -1.38
CA GLU A 102 -24.81 -13.62 -2.70
C GLU A 102 -25.58 -12.47 -3.34
N GLU A 103 -26.13 -11.54 -2.54
CA GLU A 103 -26.78 -10.34 -3.06
C GLU A 103 -25.76 -9.31 -3.54
N LEU A 104 -24.69 -9.11 -2.75
CA LEU A 104 -23.59 -8.23 -3.13
C LEU A 104 -22.89 -8.71 -4.41
N GLU A 105 -22.73 -10.02 -4.57
CA GLU A 105 -22.15 -10.61 -5.78
C GLU A 105 -22.99 -10.37 -7.04
N LYS A 106 -24.32 -10.20 -6.91
CA LYS A 106 -25.19 -9.88 -8.06
C LYS A 106 -24.98 -8.45 -8.56
N GLU A 107 -24.54 -7.53 -7.69
CA GLU A 107 -24.19 -6.16 -8.06
C GLU A 107 -22.83 -6.09 -8.76
N CYS A 108 -21.97 -7.08 -8.53
CA CYS A 108 -20.60 -7.08 -9.05
C CYS A 108 -20.58 -7.22 -10.58
N LYS A 109 -19.82 -6.33 -11.21
CA LYS A 109 -19.50 -6.37 -12.63
C LYS A 109 -18.76 -7.67 -12.95
N LYS A 110 -19.18 -8.36 -14.00
CA LYS A 110 -18.44 -9.51 -14.54
C LYS A 110 -17.19 -9.03 -15.27
N ILE A 111 -16.06 -9.63 -14.96
CA ILE A 111 -14.76 -9.29 -15.50
C ILE A 111 -14.29 -10.37 -16.48
N GLU A 112 -13.87 -9.95 -17.66
CA GLU A 112 -13.21 -10.79 -18.66
C GLU A 112 -11.80 -11.14 -18.18
N LYS A 113 -11.54 -12.43 -17.99
CA LYS A 113 -10.22 -12.95 -17.63
C LYS A 113 -9.30 -13.04 -18.84
N GLY A 114 -7.99 -12.97 -18.61
CA GLY A 114 -6.97 -13.20 -19.63
C GLY A 114 -6.40 -11.93 -20.28
N SER A 115 -6.79 -10.74 -19.80
CA SER A 115 -6.09 -9.51 -20.18
C SER A 115 -4.76 -9.38 -19.42
N THR A 116 -3.74 -8.84 -20.08
CA THR A 116 -2.45 -8.53 -19.47
C THR A 116 -2.04 -7.12 -19.86
N PHE A 117 -2.01 -6.22 -18.89
CA PHE A 117 -1.70 -4.81 -19.04
C PHE A 117 -0.30 -4.46 -18.54
N TYR A 118 0.19 -5.20 -17.55
CA TYR A 118 1.50 -5.02 -16.93
C TYR A 118 2.24 -6.36 -16.87
N ASP A 119 3.42 -6.44 -17.47
CA ASP A 119 4.26 -7.62 -17.48
C ASP A 119 5.26 -7.59 -16.31
N PHE A 120 5.46 -8.73 -15.64
CA PHE A 120 6.47 -8.83 -14.59
C PHE A 120 7.86 -8.50 -15.13
N GLN A 121 8.55 -7.58 -14.44
CA GLN A 121 9.88 -7.12 -14.84
C GLN A 121 10.96 -7.63 -13.90
N PHE A 122 10.78 -7.44 -12.59
CA PHE A 122 11.80 -7.75 -11.61
C PHE A 122 11.24 -7.90 -10.21
N ASN A 123 11.88 -8.74 -9.42
CA ASN A 123 11.63 -8.90 -8.00
C ASN A 123 12.94 -8.72 -7.23
N THR A 124 12.92 -7.91 -6.17
CA THR A 124 14.05 -7.82 -5.25
C THR A 124 13.67 -8.08 -3.81
N ARG A 125 14.50 -8.85 -3.10
CA ARG A 125 14.41 -9.04 -1.64
C ARG A 125 15.35 -8.15 -0.83
N LEU A 126 16.17 -7.35 -1.51
CA LEU A 126 17.09 -6.41 -0.86
C LEU A 126 16.36 -5.30 -0.10
N VAL A 127 15.18 -4.94 -0.60
CA VAL A 127 14.22 -4.07 0.08
C VAL A 127 12.92 -4.83 0.24
N LYS A 128 12.36 -4.82 1.45
CA LYS A 128 11.10 -5.48 1.74
C LYS A 128 10.28 -4.65 2.70
N SER A 129 8.98 -4.61 2.46
CA SER A 129 8.11 -3.80 3.28
C SER A 129 7.86 -4.44 4.64
N THR A 130 7.73 -3.61 5.68
CA THR A 130 7.24 -4.04 6.99
C THR A 130 5.85 -3.43 7.21
N ILE A 131 4.88 -4.26 7.58
CA ILE A 131 3.53 -3.83 7.95
C ILE A 131 3.35 -4.11 9.43
N VAL A 132 2.70 -3.18 10.12
CA VAL A 132 2.41 -3.28 11.55
C VAL A 132 0.92 -3.50 11.81
N HIS A 133 0.07 -2.96 10.94
CA HIS A 133 -1.37 -2.93 11.15
C HIS A 133 -2.09 -3.62 10.02
N PHE A 134 -3.14 -4.39 10.32
CA PHE A 134 -3.83 -5.25 9.35
C PHE A 134 -4.75 -4.49 8.37
N GLN A 135 -5.04 -3.20 8.59
CA GLN A 135 -5.90 -2.40 7.70
C GLN A 135 -5.15 -1.38 6.83
N LEU A 136 -4.07 -0.76 7.31
CA LEU A 136 -3.45 0.39 6.65
C LEU A 136 -2.36 -0.07 5.66
N ARG A 137 -2.46 0.30 4.37
CA ARG A 137 -1.61 -0.21 3.27
C ARG A 137 -1.04 0.88 2.33
N ASN A 138 -0.90 2.11 2.81
CA ASN A 138 -0.26 3.20 2.05
C ASN A 138 1.22 3.33 2.45
N LEU A 139 2.02 2.29 2.20
CA LEU A 139 3.45 2.21 2.60
C LEU A 139 4.44 2.07 1.43
N LEU A 140 3.97 2.33 0.20
CA LEU A 140 4.76 2.24 -1.03
C LEU A 140 4.42 3.42 -1.95
N TRP A 141 5.44 4.09 -2.48
CA TRP A 141 5.23 5.22 -3.38
C TRP A 141 6.30 5.36 -4.46
N ALA A 142 5.90 5.31 -5.73
CA ALA A 142 6.77 5.59 -6.87
C ALA A 142 6.77 7.08 -7.21
N THR A 143 7.95 7.62 -7.48
CA THR A 143 8.15 9.02 -7.91
C THR A 143 8.67 9.12 -9.34
N SER A 144 9.18 8.01 -9.87
CA SER A 144 9.53 7.83 -11.28
C SER A 144 9.34 6.35 -11.63
N LYS A 145 9.56 5.96 -12.89
CA LYS A 145 9.66 4.53 -13.27
C LYS A 145 10.77 3.80 -12.52
N HIS A 146 11.75 4.51 -11.99
CA HIS A 146 12.94 3.92 -11.39
C HIS A 146 13.09 4.20 -9.91
N ASP A 147 12.31 5.10 -9.32
CA ASP A 147 12.50 5.56 -7.94
C ASP A 147 11.26 5.31 -7.11
N VAL A 148 11.41 4.43 -6.12
CA VAL A 148 10.33 3.97 -5.26
C VAL A 148 10.73 4.12 -3.80
N TYR A 149 9.78 4.54 -2.98
CA TYR A 149 9.94 4.68 -1.54
C TYR A 149 9.05 3.67 -0.84
N LEU A 150 9.61 2.97 0.14
CA LEU A 150 8.89 1.96 0.90
C LEU A 150 9.29 1.96 2.37
N MET A 151 8.34 1.61 3.23
CA MET A 151 8.58 1.44 4.66
C MET A 151 9.25 0.09 4.93
N GLN A 152 10.38 0.10 5.62
CA GLN A 152 11.09 -1.08 6.12
C GLN A 152 11.47 -0.88 7.59
N ASN A 153 10.86 -1.65 8.49
CA ASN A 153 11.03 -1.57 9.94
C ASN A 153 10.76 -0.19 10.56
N TYR A 154 11.80 0.60 10.84
CA TYR A 154 11.67 1.97 11.36
C TYR A 154 12.25 2.98 10.37
N SER A 155 12.37 2.58 9.12
CA SER A 155 13.06 3.34 8.09
C SER A 155 12.17 3.46 6.87
N VAL A 156 12.22 4.62 6.23
CA VAL A 156 11.77 4.75 4.86
C VAL A 156 12.97 4.59 3.96
N MET A 157 12.90 3.61 3.07
CA MET A 157 13.93 3.29 2.09
C MET A 157 13.54 3.89 0.75
N HIS A 158 14.49 4.51 0.07
CA HIS A 158 14.44 4.75 -1.36
C HIS A 158 15.10 3.57 -2.07
N TRP A 159 14.48 3.06 -3.11
CA TRP A 159 15.01 2.05 -4.00
C TRP A 159 15.06 2.59 -5.43
N SER A 160 16.24 2.51 -6.03
CA SER A 160 16.42 2.78 -7.45
C SER A 160 16.40 1.48 -8.24
N SER A 161 15.37 1.24 -9.05
CA SER A 161 15.27 0.07 -9.93
C SER A 161 16.32 0.11 -11.04
N LEU A 162 16.70 1.31 -11.49
CA LEU A 162 17.75 1.52 -12.48
C LEU A 162 19.15 1.16 -11.94
N LEU A 163 19.49 1.66 -10.74
CA LEU A 163 20.80 1.43 -10.13
C LEU A 163 20.86 0.15 -9.29
N ARG A 164 19.72 -0.52 -9.08
CA ARG A 164 19.54 -1.70 -8.21
C ARG A 164 20.15 -1.47 -6.81
N ARG A 165 19.88 -0.29 -6.24
CA ARG A 165 20.43 0.13 -4.95
C ARG A 165 19.37 0.79 -4.08
N GLY A 166 19.40 0.44 -2.80
CA GLY A 166 18.61 1.09 -1.75
C GLY A 166 19.41 2.16 -0.99
N LYS A 167 18.72 3.17 -0.49
CA LYS A 167 19.23 4.20 0.42
C LYS A 167 18.18 4.51 1.49
N GLU A 168 18.58 4.52 2.75
CA GLU A 168 17.72 5.01 3.83
C GLU A 168 17.53 6.53 3.70
N VAL A 169 16.28 7.00 3.67
CA VAL A 169 15.95 8.42 3.55
C VAL A 169 15.39 9.03 4.83
N LEU A 170 14.76 8.22 5.67
CA LEU A 170 14.24 8.62 6.97
C LEU A 170 14.40 7.44 7.93
N ASN A 171 14.91 7.69 9.14
CA ASN A 171 14.96 6.70 10.22
C ASN A 171 14.24 7.27 11.43
N VAL A 172 13.18 6.60 11.86
CA VAL A 172 12.30 7.02 12.96
C VAL A 172 12.47 6.16 14.23
N ALA A 173 13.52 5.32 14.27
CA ALA A 173 13.86 4.53 15.47
C ALA A 173 14.44 5.39 16.60
N LYS A 174 15.01 6.54 16.23
CA LYS A 174 15.65 7.53 17.11
C LYS A 174 14.80 8.80 17.20
N PRO A 175 14.97 9.61 18.26
CA PRO A 175 14.28 10.88 18.37
C PRO A 175 14.50 11.78 17.15
N LEU A 176 13.43 12.38 16.67
CA LEU A 176 13.43 13.33 15.56
C LEU A 176 13.34 14.74 16.11
N VAL A 177 14.16 15.63 15.58
CA VAL A 177 14.12 17.07 15.89
C VAL A 177 13.85 17.81 14.59
N PRO A 178 12.78 18.63 14.51
CA PRO A 178 12.47 19.36 13.30
C PRO A 178 13.52 20.45 13.04
N THR A 179 13.92 20.62 11.79
CA THR A 179 14.90 21.62 11.38
C THR A 179 14.27 22.99 11.16
N LEU A 180 13.01 23.05 10.72
CA LEU A 180 12.28 24.31 10.56
C LEU A 180 11.68 24.72 11.90
N LYS A 181 12.05 25.91 12.36
CA LYS A 181 11.41 26.60 13.47
C LYS A 181 10.50 27.69 12.92
N CYS A 182 9.28 27.32 12.56
CA CYS A 182 8.29 28.29 12.10
C CYS A 182 7.54 28.86 13.32
N THR A 183 7.46 30.19 13.43
CA THR A 183 6.62 30.88 14.43
C THR A 183 5.16 30.44 14.28
N GLY A 184 4.57 29.85 15.32
CA GLY A 184 3.20 29.33 15.30
C GLY A 184 3.05 27.88 14.79
N SER A 185 4.14 27.21 14.43
CA SER A 185 4.14 25.80 14.08
C SER A 185 4.03 24.92 15.34
N LEU A 186 3.25 23.84 15.24
CA LEU A 186 3.14 22.77 16.25
C LEU A 186 4.41 21.89 16.31
N GLY A 187 5.50 22.30 15.65
CA GLY A 187 6.73 21.54 15.49
C GLY A 187 7.33 21.18 16.84
N GLN A 188 7.38 19.89 17.14
CA GLN A 188 7.96 19.36 18.37
C GLN A 188 8.81 18.14 18.07
N SER A 189 9.81 17.90 18.91
CA SER A 189 10.59 16.68 18.81
C SER A 189 9.69 15.47 19.05
N LEU A 190 9.90 14.43 18.23
CA LEU A 190 9.25 13.14 18.43
C LEU A 190 10.27 12.16 18.98
N SER A 191 9.81 11.21 19.78
CA SER A 191 10.62 10.08 20.21
C SER A 191 10.69 9.04 19.07
N ARG A 192 10.68 7.75 19.39
CA ARG A 192 10.55 6.69 18.39
C ARG A 192 9.13 6.71 17.83
N VAL A 193 9.01 6.68 16.50
CA VAL A 193 7.72 6.63 15.80
C VAL A 193 7.58 5.31 15.07
N GLN A 194 6.38 4.74 15.07
CA GLN A 194 6.03 3.61 14.24
C GLN A 194 5.14 4.12 13.09
N ILE A 195 5.61 4.01 11.85
CA ILE A 195 4.93 4.59 10.69
C ILE A 195 3.69 3.74 10.34
N SER A 196 2.54 4.40 10.24
CA SER A 196 1.26 3.81 9.84
C SER A 196 0.92 4.05 8.37
N THR A 197 1.40 5.16 7.80
CA THR A 197 1.05 5.61 6.44
C THR A 197 2.11 6.57 5.91
N MET A 198 2.27 6.64 4.59
CA MET A 198 3.17 7.60 3.95
C MET A 198 2.74 7.99 2.54
N THR A 199 3.23 9.14 2.09
CA THR A 199 3.11 9.62 0.73
C THR A 199 4.40 10.36 0.33
N VAL A 200 4.72 10.33 -0.95
CA VAL A 200 5.85 11.08 -1.51
C VAL A 200 5.39 11.80 -2.75
N LYS A 201 5.39 13.13 -2.73
CA LYS A 201 4.99 13.91 -3.90
C LYS A 201 5.96 15.05 -4.11
N GLU A 202 6.38 15.19 -5.38
CA GLU A 202 7.41 16.14 -5.78
C GLU A 202 8.69 15.93 -4.96
N ASN A 203 8.99 16.83 -4.02
CA ASN A 203 10.15 16.75 -3.13
C ASN A 203 9.77 16.52 -1.67
N LEU A 204 8.49 16.37 -1.36
CA LEU A 204 7.99 16.26 0.01
C LEU A 204 7.59 14.80 0.31
N MET A 205 8.24 14.22 1.30
CA MET A 205 7.83 12.98 1.94
C MET A 205 7.05 13.32 3.20
N VAL A 206 5.87 12.73 3.34
CA VAL A 206 5.05 12.84 4.55
C VAL A 206 4.79 11.43 5.09
N ALA A 207 4.92 11.26 6.41
CA ALA A 207 4.62 10.02 7.10
C ALA A 207 3.74 10.29 8.33
N GLY A 208 2.76 9.42 8.56
CA GLY A 208 1.95 9.38 9.76
C GLY A 208 2.39 8.25 10.70
N GLY A 209 2.14 8.41 12.01
CA GLY A 209 2.44 7.38 13.02
C GLY A 209 1.23 6.87 13.80
N PHE A 210 1.43 5.76 14.51
CA PHE A 210 0.40 5.09 15.32
C PHE A 210 -0.04 5.87 16.57
N GLN A 211 0.70 6.88 17.01
CA GLN A 211 0.33 7.72 18.15
C GLN A 211 -0.02 9.15 17.72
N GLY A 212 -0.55 9.29 16.50
CA GLY A 212 -0.98 10.58 15.94
C GLY A 212 0.16 11.47 15.47
N GLU A 213 1.32 10.89 15.21
CA GLU A 213 2.46 11.65 14.70
C GLU A 213 2.27 12.02 13.23
N LEU A 214 2.85 13.17 12.86
CA LEU A 214 3.03 13.63 11.50
C LEU A 214 4.49 14.02 11.32
N ILE A 215 5.12 13.53 10.26
CA ILE A 215 6.51 13.81 9.90
C ILE A 215 6.51 14.29 8.45
N CYS A 216 7.19 15.41 8.19
CA CYS A 216 7.39 15.98 6.88
C CYS A 216 8.88 16.17 6.62
N LYS A 217 9.37 15.64 5.50
CA LYS A 217 10.77 15.70 5.10
C LYS A 217 10.89 16.14 3.64
N ASN A 218 11.67 17.20 3.41
CA ASN A 218 12.14 17.55 2.07
C ASN A 218 13.24 16.56 1.66
N LEU A 219 13.03 15.82 0.57
CA LEU A 219 13.96 14.78 0.12
C LEU A 219 15.31 15.33 -0.33
N SER A 220 15.32 16.55 -0.90
CA SER A 220 16.54 17.26 -1.29
C SER A 220 17.35 17.82 -0.11
N GLN A 221 16.78 17.86 1.10
CA GLN A 221 17.43 18.45 2.28
C GLN A 221 17.74 17.39 3.36
N PRO A 222 18.83 17.55 4.13
CA PRO A 222 19.11 16.70 5.28
C PRO A 222 18.12 16.99 6.42
N GLY A 223 17.88 15.97 7.27
CA GLY A 223 17.00 16.10 8.44
C GLY A 223 15.50 16.06 8.14
N VAL A 224 14.70 16.21 9.19
CA VAL A 224 13.23 16.28 9.14
C VAL A 224 12.83 17.74 9.15
N ALA A 225 12.05 18.17 8.15
CA ALA A 225 11.65 19.56 8.02
C ALA A 225 10.68 19.94 9.14
N PHE A 226 9.66 19.11 9.37
CA PHE A 226 8.66 19.30 10.41
C PHE A 226 8.25 17.95 10.99
N CYS A 227 7.99 17.92 12.30
CA CYS A 227 7.31 16.81 12.93
C CYS A 227 6.49 17.28 14.13
N ALA A 228 5.36 16.64 14.39
CA ALA A 228 4.49 16.96 15.51
C ALA A 228 3.61 15.76 15.89
N LYS A 229 3.09 15.77 17.12
CA LYS A 229 1.97 14.90 17.52
C LYS A 229 0.69 15.70 17.34
N LEU A 230 -0.19 15.24 16.45
CA LEU A 230 -1.39 15.96 16.03
C LEU A 230 -2.51 15.90 17.08
N THR A 231 -2.55 14.82 17.85
CA THR A 231 -3.55 14.54 18.86
C THR A 231 -2.93 13.74 20.01
N THR A 232 -3.45 13.94 21.21
CA THR A 232 -2.99 13.26 22.44
C THR A 232 -3.95 12.17 22.90
N ASP A 233 -4.97 11.84 22.09
CA ASP A 233 -5.87 10.73 22.37
C ASP A 233 -5.12 9.39 22.44
N ASP A 234 -5.63 8.46 23.24
CA ASP A 234 -5.00 7.15 23.45
C ASP A 234 -5.05 6.31 22.17
N ASN A 235 -6.04 6.52 21.30
CA ASN A 235 -6.17 5.89 19.98
C ASN A 235 -6.02 6.90 18.83
N ALA A 236 -4.89 7.60 18.81
CA ALA A 236 -4.60 8.77 17.97
C ALA A 236 -4.09 8.49 16.54
N ILE A 237 -4.12 7.24 16.05
CA ILE A 237 -3.44 6.81 14.80
C ILE A 237 -3.65 7.82 13.65
N THR A 238 -2.57 8.22 12.99
CA THR A 238 -2.65 8.91 11.70
C THR A 238 -2.90 7.85 10.62
N ASN A 239 -4.17 7.67 10.23
CA ASN A 239 -4.58 6.58 9.35
C ASN A 239 -4.16 6.80 7.89
N ALA A 240 -4.29 8.05 7.40
CA ALA A 240 -3.89 8.40 6.04
C ALA A 240 -3.23 9.77 5.99
N VAL A 241 -2.23 9.90 5.12
CA VAL A 241 -1.64 11.19 4.76
C VAL A 241 -1.66 11.34 3.24
N ASP A 242 -1.87 12.57 2.77
CA ASP A 242 -1.80 12.88 1.36
C ASP A 242 -1.21 14.28 1.12
N VAL A 243 -0.70 14.50 -0.09
CA VAL A 243 -0.16 15.79 -0.54
C VAL A 243 -0.87 16.20 -1.83
N TYR A 244 -1.49 17.37 -1.83
CA TYR A 244 -2.31 17.83 -2.95
C TYR A 244 -2.14 19.32 -3.21
N HIS A 245 -2.42 19.76 -4.45
CA HIS A 245 -2.57 21.17 -4.75
C HIS A 245 -4.00 21.58 -4.47
N ASN A 246 -4.19 22.64 -3.71
CA ASN A 246 -5.49 23.27 -3.62
C ASN A 246 -5.83 23.97 -4.97
N PRO A 247 -7.06 24.51 -5.13
CA PRO A 247 -7.46 25.14 -6.39
C PRO A 247 -6.64 26.36 -6.80
N ASN A 248 -5.88 26.97 -5.89
CA ASN A 248 -5.00 28.11 -6.18
C ASN A 248 -3.55 27.69 -6.51
N GLY A 249 -3.25 26.39 -6.50
CA GLY A 249 -1.95 25.82 -6.82
C GLY A 249 -0.99 25.68 -5.63
N SER A 250 -1.32 26.19 -4.44
CA SER A 250 -0.50 25.95 -3.25
C SER A 250 -0.55 24.49 -2.81
N LEU A 251 0.61 23.96 -2.44
CA LEU A 251 0.74 22.58 -1.97
C LEU A 251 0.25 22.47 -0.51
N ARG A 252 -0.48 21.40 -0.22
CA ARG A 252 -1.09 21.12 1.08
C ARG A 252 -0.74 19.71 1.54
N VAL A 253 -0.53 19.56 2.85
CA VAL A 253 -0.42 18.26 3.50
C VAL A 253 -1.73 17.99 4.23
N MET A 254 -2.31 16.82 4.00
CA MET A 254 -3.51 16.35 4.68
C MET A 254 -3.15 15.17 5.58
N ALA A 255 -3.69 15.18 6.79
CA ALA A 255 -3.63 14.05 7.72
C ALA A 255 -5.04 13.70 8.18
N ALA A 256 -5.44 12.45 7.99
CA ALA A 256 -6.66 11.89 8.53
C ALA A 256 -6.31 11.04 9.76
N ASN A 257 -7.00 11.28 10.86
CA ASN A 257 -6.70 10.67 12.13
C ASN A 257 -7.89 9.88 12.67
N ASN A 258 -7.57 8.97 13.56
CA ASN A 258 -8.53 8.12 14.23
C ASN A 258 -9.40 8.88 15.26
N ASP A 259 -8.99 10.09 15.66
CA ASP A 259 -9.76 11.03 16.50
C ASP A 259 -10.90 11.77 15.75
N ALA A 260 -11.35 11.20 14.64
CA ALA A 260 -12.39 11.73 13.77
C ALA A 260 -12.08 13.10 13.12
N GLU A 261 -10.82 13.55 13.14
CA GLU A 261 -10.41 14.79 12.48
C GLU A 261 -9.58 14.58 11.22
N VAL A 262 -9.80 15.47 10.25
CA VAL A 262 -8.90 15.70 9.10
C VAL A 262 -8.24 17.06 9.27
N ARG A 263 -6.90 17.08 9.23
CA ARG A 263 -6.09 18.28 9.44
C ARG A 263 -5.36 18.65 8.16
N ILE A 264 -5.44 19.92 7.77
CA ILE A 264 -4.79 20.45 6.57
C ILE A 264 -3.69 21.40 7.00
N PHE A 265 -2.49 21.20 6.45
CA PHE A 265 -1.32 22.04 6.67
C PHE A 265 -0.85 22.67 5.37
N ASP A 266 -0.27 23.85 5.48
CA ASP A 266 0.53 24.42 4.40
C ASP A 266 1.81 23.60 4.22
N ALA A 267 2.19 23.26 2.99
CA ALA A 267 3.36 22.40 2.75
C ALA A 267 4.70 23.16 2.80
N GLU A 268 4.70 24.50 2.76
CA GLU A 268 5.93 25.30 2.79
C GLU A 268 6.36 25.59 4.22
N ASN A 269 5.41 25.99 5.07
CA ASN A 269 5.70 26.40 6.46
C ASN A 269 5.11 25.47 7.53
N PHE A 270 4.33 24.45 7.15
CA PHE A 270 3.69 23.49 8.04
C PHE A 270 2.76 24.11 9.09
N ALA A 271 2.21 25.30 8.80
CA ALA A 271 1.13 25.87 9.60
C ALA A 271 -0.15 25.05 9.41
N CYS A 272 -0.82 24.72 10.51
CA CYS A 272 -2.15 24.11 10.46
C CYS A 272 -3.16 25.15 9.97
N LEU A 273 -3.75 24.91 8.80
CA LEU A 273 -4.70 25.80 8.15
C LEU A 273 -6.14 25.50 8.56
N ASN A 274 -6.50 24.22 8.57
CA ASN A 274 -7.86 23.77 8.85
C ASN A 274 -7.89 22.48 9.66
N ARG A 275 -8.98 22.30 10.40
CA ARG A 275 -9.36 21.06 11.09
C ARG A 275 -10.84 20.79 10.81
N PHE A 276 -11.13 19.62 10.27
CA PHE A 276 -12.48 19.19 9.94
C PHE A 276 -12.84 17.99 10.80
N THR A 277 -13.92 18.09 11.57
CA THR A 277 -14.40 17.01 12.43
C THR A 277 -15.52 16.25 11.73
N TYR A 278 -15.42 14.92 11.74
CA TYR A 278 -16.42 14.01 11.22
C TYR A 278 -17.01 13.16 12.36
N PRO A 279 -18.12 12.43 12.14
CA PRO A 279 -18.79 11.74 13.23
C PRO A 279 -18.16 10.39 13.62
N TRP A 280 -17.06 9.99 12.99
CA TRP A 280 -16.36 8.71 13.20
C TRP A 280 -14.87 8.83 12.82
N SER A 281 -14.06 7.88 13.28
CA SER A 281 -12.64 7.75 12.94
C SER A 281 -12.44 7.80 11.43
N VAL A 282 -11.48 8.61 10.96
CA VAL A 282 -11.25 8.77 9.51
C VAL A 282 -10.14 7.81 9.07
N ASN A 283 -10.49 6.80 8.31
CA ASN A 283 -9.59 5.72 7.87
C ASN A 283 -8.82 6.10 6.60
N ASN A 284 -9.44 6.84 5.68
CA ASN A 284 -8.76 7.32 4.48
C ASN A 284 -9.39 8.61 3.95
N THR A 285 -8.59 9.40 3.24
CA THR A 285 -9.06 10.59 2.51
C THR A 285 -8.42 10.66 1.12
N SER A 286 -9.07 11.35 0.19
CA SER A 286 -8.46 11.73 -1.09
C SER A 286 -9.10 12.98 -1.66
N VAL A 287 -8.30 13.85 -2.26
CA VAL A 287 -8.77 15.11 -2.87
C VAL A 287 -8.92 14.96 -4.38
N SER A 288 -9.98 15.53 -4.95
CA SER A 288 -10.20 15.56 -6.40
C SER A 288 -9.05 16.27 -7.12
N PRO A 289 -8.77 15.95 -8.40
CA PRO A 289 -7.66 16.55 -9.14
C PRO A 289 -7.73 18.08 -9.24
N ASP A 290 -8.93 18.66 -9.20
CA ASP A 290 -9.13 20.12 -9.21
C ASP A 290 -9.05 20.77 -7.81
N GLY A 291 -8.80 19.99 -6.77
CA GLY A 291 -8.61 20.46 -5.40
C GLY A 291 -9.90 20.88 -4.68
N LYS A 292 -11.09 20.61 -5.24
CA LYS A 292 -12.36 21.13 -4.70
C LYS A 292 -13.12 20.14 -3.83
N LEU A 293 -13.09 18.86 -4.14
CA LEU A 293 -13.81 17.83 -3.41
C LEU A 293 -12.86 16.97 -2.60
N LEU A 294 -13.26 16.65 -1.39
CA LEU A 294 -12.59 15.74 -0.48
C LEU A 294 -13.48 14.52 -0.27
N ALA A 295 -12.99 13.34 -0.60
CA ALA A 295 -13.59 12.09 -0.19
C ALA A 295 -13.10 11.73 1.21
N VAL A 296 -14.02 11.41 2.11
CA VAL A 296 -13.75 11.05 3.51
C VAL A 296 -14.36 9.69 3.80
N LEU A 297 -13.50 8.76 4.21
CA LEU A 297 -13.81 7.37 4.52
C LEU A 297 -13.43 7.07 5.96
N GLY A 298 -14.21 6.24 6.64
CA GLY A 298 -13.96 5.93 8.05
C GLY A 298 -14.79 4.77 8.58
N ASP A 299 -15.06 4.77 9.89
CA ASP A 299 -15.88 3.77 10.58
C ASP A 299 -17.39 3.96 10.28
N SER A 300 -17.70 4.00 8.98
CA SER A 300 -19.04 4.10 8.42
C SER A 300 -19.07 3.37 7.07
N ALA A 301 -20.23 2.80 6.74
CA ALA A 301 -20.48 2.24 5.42
C ALA A 301 -20.63 3.33 4.34
N GLU A 302 -20.76 4.59 4.74
CA GLU A 302 -20.92 5.71 3.83
C GLU A 302 -19.57 6.40 3.55
N CYS A 303 -19.40 6.85 2.30
CA CYS A 303 -18.35 7.81 1.96
C CYS A 303 -18.95 9.22 1.95
N LEU A 304 -18.32 10.18 2.62
CA LEU A 304 -18.72 11.58 2.54
C LEU A 304 -17.91 12.28 1.45
N LEU A 305 -18.60 13.03 0.60
CA LEU A 305 -17.98 14.06 -0.23
C LEU A 305 -18.14 15.39 0.47
N ALA A 306 -17.02 16.08 0.70
CA ALA A 306 -16.97 17.39 1.34
C ALA A 306 -16.28 18.42 0.44
N ASP A 307 -16.57 19.70 0.65
CA ASP A 307 -15.77 20.78 0.11
C ASP A 307 -14.37 20.75 0.75
N ALA A 308 -13.31 20.70 -0.06
CA ALA A 308 -11.94 20.53 0.41
C ALA A 308 -11.40 21.78 1.15
N GLN A 309 -11.99 22.96 0.96
CA GLN A 309 -11.58 24.18 1.64
C GLN A 309 -12.29 24.37 2.99
N THR A 310 -13.58 24.01 3.05
CA THR A 310 -14.40 24.24 4.25
C THR A 310 -14.69 22.99 5.07
N GLY A 311 -14.42 21.79 4.55
CA GLY A 311 -14.74 20.51 5.17
C GLY A 311 -16.24 20.23 5.30
N LYS A 312 -17.09 21.01 4.61
CA LYS A 312 -18.54 20.84 4.70
C LYS A 312 -18.98 19.72 3.79
N VAL A 313 -19.73 18.77 4.34
CA VAL A 313 -20.31 17.67 3.56
C VAL A 313 -21.28 18.24 2.53
N VAL A 314 -21.07 17.88 1.27
CA VAL A 314 -21.91 18.27 0.12
C VAL A 314 -22.73 17.10 -0.40
N ALA A 315 -22.27 15.86 -0.22
CA ALA A 315 -22.99 14.66 -0.59
C ALA A 315 -22.51 13.43 0.20
N THR A 316 -23.32 12.38 0.16
CA THR A 316 -23.04 11.10 0.81
C THR A 316 -23.22 9.98 -0.21
N LEU A 317 -22.22 9.12 -0.34
CA LEU A 317 -22.23 7.95 -1.22
C LEU A 317 -22.65 6.73 -0.40
N LYS A 318 -23.73 6.08 -0.82
CA LYS A 318 -24.32 4.93 -0.13
C LYS A 318 -24.29 3.71 -1.03
N GLY A 319 -23.92 2.56 -0.47
CA GLY A 319 -23.93 1.28 -1.18
C GLY A 319 -22.97 0.24 -0.61
N HIS A 320 -21.82 0.69 -0.08
CA HIS A 320 -20.96 -0.18 0.71
C HIS A 320 -21.69 -0.71 1.95
N LEU A 321 -21.25 -1.87 2.43
CA LEU A 321 -21.88 -2.57 3.55
C LEU A 321 -21.05 -2.55 4.83
N ASP A 322 -19.84 -2.01 4.78
CA ASP A 322 -18.89 -2.03 5.91
C ASP A 322 -17.88 -0.87 5.77
N TYR A 323 -16.82 -0.81 6.58
CA TYR A 323 -15.88 0.31 6.63
C TYR A 323 -14.97 0.39 5.41
N SER A 324 -14.72 1.62 4.96
CA SER A 324 -13.88 1.89 3.79
C SER A 324 -12.47 2.30 4.20
N PHE A 325 -11.46 1.80 3.48
CA PHE A 325 -10.03 1.98 3.82
C PHE A 325 -9.19 2.55 2.69
N ALA A 326 -9.77 2.67 1.48
CA ALA A 326 -9.05 3.20 0.33
C ALA A 326 -9.97 4.05 -0.54
N SER A 327 -9.45 5.15 -1.07
CA SER A 327 -10.10 5.91 -2.13
C SER A 327 -9.08 6.44 -3.12
N ALA A 328 -9.47 6.56 -4.38
CA ALA A 328 -8.69 7.24 -5.39
C ALA A 328 -9.60 7.94 -6.40
N TRP A 329 -9.22 9.14 -6.79
CA TRP A 329 -9.87 9.86 -7.89
C TRP A 329 -9.24 9.46 -9.21
N HIS A 330 -10.10 9.24 -10.21
CA HIS A 330 -9.65 9.20 -11.58
C HIS A 330 -9.14 10.61 -12.01
N PRO A 331 -8.08 10.71 -12.84
CA PRO A 331 -7.50 12.00 -13.22
C PRO A 331 -8.45 12.97 -13.93
N ASP A 332 -9.55 12.48 -14.52
CA ASP A 332 -10.59 13.33 -15.12
C ASP A 332 -11.44 14.09 -14.09
N GLY A 333 -11.31 13.77 -12.79
CA GLY A 333 -12.04 14.36 -11.69
C GLY A 333 -13.53 14.01 -11.63
N ARG A 334 -13.99 13.04 -12.43
CA ARG A 334 -15.41 12.65 -12.50
C ARG A 334 -15.69 11.33 -11.80
N THR A 335 -14.71 10.44 -11.77
CA THR A 335 -14.85 9.14 -11.11
C THR A 335 -14.08 9.08 -9.81
N LEU A 336 -14.74 8.65 -8.74
CA LEU A 336 -14.14 8.30 -7.46
C LEU A 336 -14.25 6.78 -7.28
N ALA A 337 -13.15 6.14 -6.90
CA ALA A 337 -13.14 4.74 -6.49
C ALA A 337 -13.03 4.64 -4.96
N THR A 338 -13.75 3.72 -4.34
CA THR A 338 -13.70 3.43 -2.90
C THR A 338 -13.53 1.94 -2.65
N GLY A 339 -12.52 1.54 -1.88
CA GLY A 339 -12.24 0.17 -1.48
C GLY A 339 -12.66 -0.12 -0.05
N ASN A 340 -13.29 -1.27 0.17
CA ASN A 340 -14.07 -1.54 1.37
C ASN A 340 -13.83 -2.91 2.00
N GLN A 341 -14.17 -3.01 3.28
CA GLN A 341 -14.19 -4.24 4.07
C GLN A 341 -15.17 -5.30 3.55
N ASP A 342 -16.24 -4.89 2.86
CA ASP A 342 -17.22 -5.75 2.18
C ASP A 342 -16.66 -6.51 0.96
N THR A 343 -15.34 -6.50 0.77
CA THR A 343 -14.59 -7.14 -0.34
C THR A 343 -14.86 -6.53 -1.72
N THR A 344 -15.48 -5.35 -1.78
CA THR A 344 -15.74 -4.64 -3.04
C THR A 344 -14.97 -3.33 -3.17
N CYS A 345 -14.75 -2.95 -4.42
CA CYS A 345 -14.40 -1.60 -4.82
C CYS A 345 -15.58 -1.02 -5.60
N ARG A 346 -16.11 0.14 -5.17
CA ARG A 346 -17.19 0.84 -5.87
C ARG A 346 -16.67 2.07 -6.60
N LEU A 347 -17.18 2.28 -7.80
CA LEU A 347 -16.87 3.42 -8.66
C LEU A 347 -18.09 4.33 -8.71
N TRP A 348 -17.88 5.61 -8.43
CA TRP A 348 -18.92 6.63 -8.34
C TRP A 348 -18.65 7.71 -9.38
N ASP A 349 -19.69 8.14 -10.09
CA ASP A 349 -19.62 9.32 -10.96
C ASP A 349 -20.19 10.51 -10.21
N ILE A 350 -19.36 11.52 -9.95
CA ILE A 350 -19.78 12.67 -9.14
C ILE A 350 -20.90 13.51 -9.76
N ARG A 351 -21.23 13.27 -11.03
CA ARG A 351 -22.37 13.91 -11.71
C ARG A 351 -23.69 13.18 -11.43
N ASN A 352 -23.63 11.93 -10.95
CA ASN A 352 -24.79 11.15 -10.54
C ASN A 352 -24.46 10.29 -9.31
N LEU A 353 -24.76 10.81 -8.13
CA LEU A 353 -24.42 10.21 -6.84
C LEU A 353 -25.51 9.29 -6.25
N SER A 354 -26.59 9.02 -6.99
CA SER A 354 -27.68 8.18 -6.47
C SER A 354 -27.28 6.72 -6.30
N GLU A 355 -26.29 6.25 -7.07
CA GLU A 355 -25.79 4.88 -7.05
C GLU A 355 -24.34 4.79 -7.54
N SER A 356 -23.67 3.67 -7.25
CA SER A 356 -22.36 3.35 -7.82
C SER A 356 -22.51 2.88 -9.27
N GLN A 357 -21.67 3.37 -10.18
CA GLN A 357 -21.68 2.97 -11.59
C GLN A 357 -21.13 1.56 -11.83
N VAL A 358 -20.11 1.18 -11.07
CA VAL A 358 -19.46 -0.13 -11.18
C VAL A 358 -19.14 -0.63 -9.77
N VAL A 359 -19.34 -1.93 -9.57
CA VAL A 359 -18.91 -2.65 -8.36
C VAL A 359 -17.96 -3.75 -8.80
N LEU A 360 -16.72 -3.70 -8.32
CA LEU A 360 -15.69 -4.69 -8.59
C LEU A 360 -15.47 -5.54 -7.34
N LYS A 361 -15.31 -6.86 -7.52
CA LYS A 361 -15.14 -7.81 -6.43
C LYS A 361 -13.67 -8.17 -6.25
N GLY A 362 -13.20 -8.20 -5.00
CA GLY A 362 -11.97 -8.89 -4.63
C GLY A 362 -12.11 -10.42 -4.72
N ARG A 363 -10.98 -11.11 -4.68
CA ARG A 363 -10.91 -12.57 -4.76
C ARG A 363 -10.91 -13.25 -3.39
N MET A 364 -10.30 -12.63 -2.39
CA MET A 364 -10.04 -13.21 -1.08
C MET A 364 -10.55 -12.34 0.07
N GLY A 365 -10.35 -11.02 0.01
CA GLY A 365 -10.72 -10.14 1.10
C GLY A 365 -10.91 -8.68 0.72
N ALA A 366 -10.81 -7.84 1.75
CA ALA A 366 -11.14 -6.42 1.67
C ALA A 366 -10.21 -5.61 0.75
N ILE A 367 -10.72 -4.55 0.14
CA ILE A 367 -9.91 -3.71 -0.73
C ILE A 367 -9.20 -2.63 0.11
N ARG A 368 -7.86 -2.70 0.18
CA ARG A 368 -7.01 -1.87 1.07
C ARG A 368 -6.23 -0.78 0.37
N ALA A 369 -6.09 -0.86 -0.94
CA ALA A 369 -5.49 0.21 -1.73
C ALA A 369 -6.18 0.28 -3.08
N VAL A 370 -6.36 1.51 -3.59
CA VAL A 370 -6.86 1.79 -4.94
C VAL A 370 -6.01 2.91 -5.51
N ARG A 371 -5.60 2.79 -6.78
CA ARG A 371 -4.82 3.79 -7.51
C ARG A 371 -5.26 3.85 -8.95
N PHE A 372 -5.36 5.05 -9.52
CA PHE A 372 -5.42 5.23 -10.96
C PHE A 372 -4.01 5.52 -11.49
N SER A 373 -3.72 5.07 -12.72
CA SER A 373 -2.57 5.56 -13.47
C SER A 373 -2.77 7.06 -13.77
N SER A 374 -1.69 7.82 -13.91
CA SER A 374 -1.76 9.28 -14.12
C SER A 374 -2.44 9.69 -15.43
N ASP A 375 -2.45 8.81 -16.44
CA ASP A 375 -3.23 8.98 -17.68
C ASP A 375 -4.70 8.53 -17.55
N GLY A 376 -5.08 7.96 -16.41
CA GLY A 376 -6.42 7.44 -16.15
C GLY A 376 -6.75 6.13 -16.86
N ARG A 377 -5.84 5.54 -17.65
CA ARG A 377 -6.14 4.35 -18.45
C ARG A 377 -6.38 3.09 -17.61
N PHE A 378 -5.69 2.99 -16.49
CA PHE A 378 -5.76 1.81 -15.63
C PHE A 378 -6.08 2.18 -14.20
N MET A 379 -6.81 1.29 -13.53
CA MET A 379 -7.01 1.32 -12.09
C MET A 379 -6.45 0.04 -11.49
N ALA A 380 -5.59 0.17 -10.49
CA ALA A 380 -5.16 -0.96 -9.66
C ALA A 380 -5.91 -0.94 -8.32
N MET A 381 -6.34 -2.10 -7.85
CA MET A 381 -6.78 -2.30 -6.46
C MET A 381 -6.04 -3.48 -5.84
N ALA A 382 -5.70 -3.36 -4.56
CA ALA A 382 -5.03 -4.41 -3.80
C ALA A 382 -5.88 -4.88 -2.64
N GLU A 383 -5.88 -6.19 -2.44
CA GLU A 383 -6.43 -6.87 -1.27
C GLU A 383 -5.42 -6.78 -0.11
N PRO A 384 -5.73 -7.28 1.11
CA PRO A 384 -4.79 -7.18 2.23
C PRO A 384 -3.55 -8.03 1.97
N ALA A 385 -3.72 -9.11 1.20
CA ALA A 385 -2.69 -10.04 0.78
C ALA A 385 -3.02 -10.63 -0.59
N ASP A 386 -2.00 -11.22 -1.21
CA ASP A 386 -2.06 -12.18 -2.31
C ASP A 386 -2.55 -11.70 -3.69
N PHE A 387 -3.45 -10.71 -3.77
CA PHE A 387 -4.07 -10.32 -5.03
C PHE A 387 -4.00 -8.80 -5.26
N VAL A 388 -3.49 -8.44 -6.42
CA VAL A 388 -3.62 -7.10 -7.02
C VAL A 388 -4.37 -7.25 -8.33
N HIS A 389 -5.37 -6.41 -8.55
CA HIS A 389 -6.17 -6.40 -9.78
C HIS A 389 -5.94 -5.10 -10.52
N VAL A 390 -5.72 -5.17 -11.83
CA VAL A 390 -5.60 -4.00 -12.73
C VAL A 390 -6.74 -4.03 -13.73
N PHE A 391 -7.50 -2.95 -13.82
CA PHE A 391 -8.67 -2.82 -14.70
C PHE A 391 -8.45 -1.75 -15.75
N ASP A 392 -8.91 -2.03 -16.97
CA ASP A 392 -8.97 -1.06 -18.06
C ASP A 392 -10.18 -0.14 -17.92
N THR A 393 -9.95 1.15 -17.64
CA THR A 393 -11.01 2.13 -17.39
C THR A 393 -11.82 2.43 -18.66
N GLU A 394 -11.17 2.48 -19.83
CA GLU A 394 -11.83 2.76 -21.11
C GLU A 394 -12.74 1.62 -21.57
N SER A 395 -12.46 0.39 -21.13
CA SER A 395 -13.37 -0.72 -21.34
C SER A 395 -14.67 -0.59 -20.54
N GLY A 396 -14.77 0.36 -19.60
CA GLY A 396 -15.81 0.36 -18.58
C GLY A 396 -15.56 -0.70 -17.51
N TYR A 397 -14.28 -0.93 -17.20
CA TYR A 397 -13.79 -1.87 -16.18
C TYR A 397 -14.13 -3.35 -16.43
N VAL A 398 -14.51 -3.74 -17.66
CA VAL A 398 -14.79 -5.17 -17.98
C VAL A 398 -13.55 -5.99 -18.20
N LYS A 399 -12.44 -5.39 -18.65
CA LYS A 399 -11.17 -6.13 -18.82
C LYS A 399 -10.30 -5.98 -17.58
N GLY A 400 -9.90 -7.11 -17.01
CA GLY A 400 -9.08 -7.16 -15.81
C GLY A 400 -7.85 -8.06 -15.97
N GLN A 401 -6.76 -7.65 -15.34
CA GLN A 401 -5.59 -8.47 -15.07
C GLN A 401 -5.53 -8.74 -13.57
N GLU A 402 -5.36 -10.00 -13.19
CA GLU A 402 -5.08 -10.38 -11.82
C GLU A 402 -3.59 -10.72 -11.68
N ILE A 403 -2.95 -10.14 -10.67
CA ILE A 403 -1.59 -10.45 -10.25
C ILE A 403 -1.70 -11.32 -9.00
N ASP A 404 -1.44 -12.62 -9.19
CA ASP A 404 -1.49 -13.66 -8.16
C ASP A 404 -0.10 -13.82 -7.52
N LEU A 405 0.01 -13.43 -6.26
CA LEU A 405 1.23 -13.42 -5.44
C LEU A 405 0.95 -13.94 -4.02
N PHE A 406 1.95 -14.09 -3.17
CA PHE A 406 1.79 -14.56 -1.79
C PHE A 406 2.39 -13.60 -0.77
N GLY A 407 1.64 -13.31 0.29
CA GLY A 407 2.06 -12.44 1.39
C GLY A 407 1.21 -11.17 1.49
N GLU A 408 1.39 -10.43 2.59
CA GLU A 408 0.66 -9.19 2.84
C GLU A 408 1.14 -8.09 1.89
N ILE A 409 0.21 -7.34 1.31
CA ILE A 409 0.53 -6.29 0.34
C ILE A 409 0.63 -4.97 1.10
N ALA A 410 1.84 -4.45 1.29
CA ALA A 410 2.11 -3.20 2.02
C ALA A 410 1.68 -1.94 1.27
N GLY A 411 1.52 -2.04 -0.05
CA GLY A 411 1.05 -0.96 -0.90
C GLY A 411 1.29 -1.23 -2.38
N ILE A 412 0.62 -0.44 -3.21
CA ILE A 412 0.75 -0.44 -4.66
C ILE A 412 0.96 0.99 -5.16
N SER A 413 1.76 1.15 -6.22
CA SER A 413 2.01 2.47 -6.79
C SER A 413 2.33 2.38 -8.28
N PHE A 414 1.56 3.09 -9.10
CA PHE A 414 1.96 3.36 -10.48
C PHE A 414 3.07 4.41 -10.50
N SER A 415 4.03 4.26 -11.40
CA SER A 415 4.96 5.35 -11.69
C SER A 415 4.20 6.52 -12.32
N PRO A 416 4.58 7.78 -12.02
CA PRO A 416 3.91 8.96 -12.56
C PRO A 416 3.94 9.07 -14.10
N ASP A 417 4.90 8.40 -14.75
CA ASP A 417 4.99 8.31 -16.21
C ASP A 417 4.13 7.17 -16.82
N THR A 418 3.36 6.46 -15.98
CA THR A 418 2.46 5.33 -16.31
C THR A 418 3.15 4.03 -16.74
N GLU A 419 4.48 3.99 -16.78
CA GLU A 419 5.22 2.88 -17.38
C GLU A 419 5.46 1.70 -16.45
N ALA A 420 5.32 1.88 -15.14
CA ALA A 420 5.55 0.83 -14.15
C ALA A 420 4.44 0.77 -13.11
N LEU A 421 4.23 -0.42 -12.57
CA LEU A 421 3.44 -0.70 -11.37
C LEU A 421 4.35 -1.41 -10.37
N PHE A 422 4.40 -0.88 -9.16
CA PHE A 422 5.13 -1.48 -8.04
C PHE A 422 4.18 -2.07 -7.03
N VAL A 423 4.55 -3.23 -6.49
CA VAL A 423 3.83 -3.91 -5.41
C VAL A 423 4.82 -4.28 -4.31
N GLY A 424 4.58 -3.80 -3.10
CA GLY A 424 5.43 -4.06 -1.93
C GLY A 424 4.83 -5.19 -1.11
N ILE A 425 5.58 -6.26 -0.90
CA ILE A 425 5.15 -7.44 -0.16
C ILE A 425 5.84 -7.48 1.18
N ALA A 426 5.04 -7.55 2.24
CA ALA A 426 5.48 -7.85 3.59
C ALA A 426 5.27 -9.34 3.85
N ASP A 427 6.38 -10.06 3.90
CA ASP A 427 6.41 -11.45 4.32
C ASP A 427 7.76 -11.72 4.99
N ARG A 428 7.78 -12.64 5.96
CA ARG A 428 8.99 -12.97 6.74
C ARG A 428 10.11 -13.48 5.84
N THR A 429 9.76 -14.34 4.88
CA THR A 429 10.69 -15.13 4.06
C THR A 429 10.79 -14.59 2.64
N TYR A 430 9.64 -14.22 2.07
CA TYR A 430 9.45 -13.84 0.67
C TYR A 430 9.05 -12.38 0.48
N GLY A 431 9.13 -11.57 1.55
CA GLY A 431 8.94 -10.13 1.50
C GLY A 431 9.90 -9.49 0.50
N SER A 432 9.35 -8.60 -0.32
CA SER A 432 10.04 -8.12 -1.52
C SER A 432 9.36 -6.90 -2.14
N LEU A 433 10.03 -6.30 -3.12
CA LEU A 433 9.45 -5.30 -4.02
C LEU A 433 9.37 -5.87 -5.43
N LEU A 434 8.14 -5.96 -5.95
CA LEU A 434 7.84 -6.40 -7.31
C LEU A 434 7.67 -5.18 -8.23
N GLU A 435 8.30 -5.25 -9.39
CA GLU A 435 8.24 -4.26 -10.47
C GLU A 435 7.59 -4.89 -11.69
N PHE A 436 6.56 -4.24 -12.23
CA PHE A 436 5.88 -4.62 -13.45
C PHE A 436 5.94 -3.46 -14.45
N ASN A 437 6.17 -3.76 -15.73
CA ASN A 437 6.19 -2.77 -16.80
C ASN A 437 4.88 -2.78 -17.57
N ARG A 438 4.37 -1.60 -17.93
CA ARG A 438 3.20 -1.46 -18.78
C ARG A 438 3.47 -2.10 -20.15
N ARG A 439 2.58 -2.99 -20.56
CA ARG A 439 2.59 -3.58 -21.89
C ARG A 439 2.08 -2.55 -22.90
N ARG A 440 2.88 -2.25 -23.91
CA ARG A 440 2.48 -1.43 -25.05
C ARG A 440 2.10 -2.34 -26.21
N CYS A 441 0.82 -2.40 -26.55
CA CYS A 441 0.37 -3.07 -27.78
C CYS A 441 0.64 -2.14 -28.96
N ASN A 442 1.83 -2.25 -29.56
CA ASN A 442 2.16 -1.54 -30.80
C ASN A 442 1.51 -2.27 -31.99
N GLN A 443 0.21 -2.02 -32.23
CA GLN A 443 -0.56 -2.63 -33.32
C GLN A 443 0.10 -2.50 -34.71
N TYR A 444 0.98 -1.51 -34.90
CA TYR A 444 1.72 -1.34 -36.15
C TYR A 444 2.83 -2.39 -36.39
N LEU A 445 3.41 -2.97 -35.33
CA LEU A 445 4.44 -4.02 -35.47
C LEU A 445 3.80 -5.41 -35.59
N ASP A 446 2.66 -5.63 -34.93
CA ASP A 446 1.94 -6.91 -34.97
C ASP A 446 1.14 -7.12 -36.28
N SER A 447 1.06 -6.12 -37.14
CA SER A 447 0.43 -6.21 -38.47
C SER A 447 1.41 -6.57 -39.61
N ILE A 448 2.70 -6.78 -39.29
CA ILE A 448 3.75 -7.17 -40.25
C ILE A 448 4.07 -8.69 -40.17
N ILE A 449 3.39 -9.45 -39.29
CA ILE A 449 3.55 -10.91 -39.18
C ILE A 449 2.42 -11.65 -39.90
#